data_AF-A0A5J4VJ83-F1
#
_entry.id   AF-A0A5J4VJ83-F1
#
_cell.length_a   1.000
_cell.length_b   1.000
_cell.length_c   1.000
_cell.angle_alpha   90.00
_cell.angle_beta   90.00
_cell.angle_gamma   90.00
#
_symmetry.space_group_name_H-M   'P 1'
#
loop_
_entity.id
_entity.type
_entity.pdbx_description
1 polymer ?
#
loop_
_entity_poly.entity_id
_entity_poly.type
_entity_poly.pdbx_seq_one_letter_code
_entity_poly.pdbx_strand_id
1 'polypeptide(L)'
;MGFGSSVIGTVRAQYNFPAGADPGHIPHNQSIACFSSSERAYHKALSTYGNAGFKDNQIVRLELDCEKGTLTLFIDYIQQPVYVSGIKEKMRFIV
;
A
#
# COMPACT_ATOMS: atom_id res chain seq x y z
N MET A 1 -0.41 8.73 -23.21
CA MET A 1 -0.08 7.46 -22.52
C MET A 1 -0.30 7.69 -21.03
N GLY A 2 -1.43 7.24 -20.49
CA GLY A 2 -1.63 7.23 -19.04
C GLY A 2 -0.88 6.03 -18.48
N PHE A 3 0.18 6.26 -17.70
CA PHE A 3 0.79 5.19 -16.92
C PHE A 3 -0.19 4.83 -15.81
N GLY A 4 -1.09 3.87 -16.08
CA GLY A 4 -1.97 3.30 -15.08
C GLY A 4 -1.10 2.56 -14.06
N SER A 5 -0.88 3.20 -12.92
CA SER A 5 -0.18 2.57 -11.80
C SER A 5 -1.18 1.73 -11.02
N SER A 6 -0.89 0.44 -10.85
CA SER A 6 -1.70 -0.43 -10.01
C SER A 6 -1.24 -0.31 -8.56
N VAL A 7 -2.16 -0.35 -7.61
CA VAL A 7 -1.86 -0.17 -6.19
C VAL A 7 -2.53 -1.28 -5.39
N ILE A 8 -1.81 -1.85 -4.43
CA ILE A 8 -2.35 -2.81 -3.46
C ILE A 8 -1.96 -2.37 -2.06
N GLY A 9 -2.86 -2.51 -1.09
CA GLY A 9 -2.57 -2.02 0.24
C GLY A 9 -3.63 -2.25 1.28
N THR A 10 -3.64 -1.36 2.25
CA THR A 10 -4.60 -1.30 3.33
C THR A 10 -5.06 0.13 3.58
N VAL A 11 -6.27 0.26 4.12
CA VAL A 11 -6.83 1.50 4.65
C VAL A 11 -7.32 1.29 6.07
N ARG A 12 -7.31 2.33 6.90
CA ARG A 12 -8.01 2.36 8.19
C ARG A 12 -9.45 1.89 8.03
N ALA A 13 -9.86 0.91 8.84
CA ALA A 13 -11.17 0.25 8.74
C ALA A 13 -12.35 1.21 8.92
N GLN A 14 -12.19 2.24 9.77
CA GLN A 14 -13.21 3.27 10.03
C GLN A 14 -13.24 4.37 8.96
N TYR A 15 -12.28 4.40 8.03
CA TYR A 15 -12.21 5.44 7.03
C TYR A 15 -13.09 5.10 5.83
N ASN A 16 -14.13 5.90 5.63
CA ASN A 16 -15.03 5.81 4.48
C ASN A 16 -14.51 6.70 3.37
N PHE A 17 -14.08 6.10 2.26
CA PHE A 17 -13.79 6.86 1.05
C PHE A 17 -15.11 7.37 0.44
N PRO A 18 -15.20 8.65 0.09
CA PRO A 18 -16.26 9.13 -0.79
C PRO A 18 -16.22 8.35 -2.12
N ALA A 19 -17.39 8.07 -2.69
CA ALA A 19 -17.46 7.41 -4.00
C ALA A 19 -16.72 8.26 -5.05
N GLY A 20 -15.82 7.64 -5.82
CA GLY A 20 -15.00 8.31 -6.84
C GLY A 20 -13.83 9.14 -6.31
N ALA A 21 -13.56 9.11 -5.00
CA ALA A 21 -12.40 9.82 -4.44
C ALA A 21 -11.08 9.16 -4.86
N ASP A 22 -10.09 10.00 -5.18
CA ASP A 22 -8.71 9.56 -5.40
C ASP A 22 -8.04 9.28 -4.03
N PRO A 23 -7.65 8.03 -3.73
CA PRO A 23 -6.99 7.69 -2.48
C PRO A 23 -5.62 8.36 -2.31
N GLY A 24 -4.98 8.82 -3.41
CA GLY A 24 -3.72 9.57 -3.38
C GLY A 24 -3.86 11.04 -2.96
N HIS A 25 -5.07 11.60 -3.02
CA HIS A 25 -5.34 12.98 -2.63
C HIS A 25 -5.47 13.15 -1.11
N ILE A 26 -5.12 14.34 -0.61
CA ILE A 26 -5.37 14.73 0.78
C ILE A 26 -6.88 14.97 0.94
N PRO A 27 -7.54 14.50 2.01
CA PRO A 27 -6.97 13.84 3.20
C PRO A 27 -6.91 12.31 3.14
N HIS A 28 -7.36 11.70 2.05
CA HIS A 28 -7.51 10.26 1.92
C HIS A 28 -6.17 9.50 2.05
N ASN A 29 -5.09 10.08 1.53
CA ASN A 29 -3.74 9.53 1.57
C ASN A 29 -3.12 9.43 2.98
N GLN A 30 -3.76 10.03 4.00
CA GLN A 30 -3.34 9.89 5.39
C GLN A 30 -3.82 8.59 6.03
N SER A 31 -4.84 7.96 5.44
CA SER A 31 -5.48 6.76 5.98
C SER A 31 -4.99 5.47 5.34
N ILE A 32 -4.07 5.55 4.37
CA ILE A 32 -3.62 4.42 3.57
C ILE A 32 -2.19 3.99 3.89
N ALA A 33 -1.94 2.71 3.70
CA ALA A 33 -0.62 2.10 3.60
C ALA A 33 -0.64 1.18 2.37
N CYS A 34 0.04 1.54 1.29
CA CYS A 34 -0.04 0.78 0.04
C CYS A 34 1.27 0.76 -0.74
N PHE A 35 1.35 -0.17 -1.69
CA PHE A 35 2.47 -0.35 -2.60
C PHE A 35 1.97 -0.26 -4.03
N SER A 36 2.76 0.41 -4.87
CA SER A 36 2.46 0.66 -6.27
C SER A 36 3.33 -0.20 -7.17
N SER A 37 2.78 -0.57 -8.34
CA SER A 37 3.54 -1.17 -9.45
C SER A 37 4.68 -0.27 -9.93
N SER A 38 4.66 1.03 -9.58
CA SER A 38 5.70 2.02 -9.85
C SER A 38 6.80 2.11 -8.76
N GLU A 39 7.11 1.02 -8.06
CA GLU A 39 8.22 0.93 -7.08
C GLU A 39 8.05 1.80 -5.81
N ARG A 40 6.84 2.31 -5.57
CA ARG A 40 6.55 3.25 -4.48
C ARG A 40 5.75 2.59 -3.37
N ALA A 41 6.20 2.77 -2.13
CA ALA A 41 5.40 2.56 -0.93
C ALA A 41 4.82 3.90 -0.46
N TYR A 42 3.55 3.93 -0.08
CA TYR A 42 2.85 5.11 0.42
C TYR A 42 2.37 4.89 1.84
N HIS A 43 2.64 5.85 2.72
CA HIS A 43 2.08 5.88 4.07
C HIS A 43 2.02 7.31 4.59
N LYS A 44 0.86 7.74 5.13
CA LYS A 44 0.67 9.09 5.71
C LYS A 44 1.13 10.22 4.77
N ALA A 45 0.69 10.19 3.52
CA ALA A 45 1.08 11.13 2.45
C ALA A 45 2.57 11.15 2.07
N LEU A 46 3.40 10.26 2.61
CA LEU A 46 4.80 10.09 2.21
C LEU A 46 4.93 8.98 1.19
N SER A 47 5.82 9.17 0.22
CA SER A 47 6.22 8.13 -0.74
C SER A 47 7.67 7.72 -0.50
N THR A 48 7.93 6.42 -0.41
CA THR A 48 9.27 5.85 -0.24
C THR A 48 9.57 4.91 -1.40
N TYR A 49 10.79 4.98 -1.93
CA TYR A 49 11.30 4.10 -2.97
C TYR A 49 12.19 3.01 -2.36
N GLY A 50 12.44 1.94 -3.12
CA GLY A 50 13.39 0.88 -2.76
C GLY A 50 12.86 -0.52 -3.02
N ASN A 51 11.56 -0.67 -3.23
CA ASN A 51 10.96 -1.93 -3.67
C ASN A 51 11.00 -2.05 -5.19
N ALA A 52 11.03 -3.27 -5.70
CA ALA A 52 10.72 -3.50 -7.10
C ALA A 52 9.24 -3.21 -7.38
N GLY A 53 8.94 -2.78 -8.60
CA GLY A 53 7.60 -2.72 -9.12
C GLY A 53 7.10 -4.13 -9.44
N PHE A 54 5.81 -4.36 -9.26
CA PHE A 54 5.17 -5.59 -9.70
C PHE A 54 4.48 -5.41 -11.04
N LYS A 55 4.41 -6.48 -11.82
CA LYS A 55 3.84 -6.54 -13.17
C LYS A 55 2.91 -7.73 -13.34
N ASP A 56 2.27 -7.81 -14.49
CA ASP A 56 1.37 -8.91 -14.86
C ASP A 56 2.05 -10.28 -14.68
N ASN A 57 1.24 -11.26 -14.31
CA ASN A 57 1.63 -12.66 -14.06
C ASN A 57 2.60 -12.87 -12.87
N GLN A 58 2.75 -11.89 -11.97
CA GLN A 58 3.45 -12.09 -10.70
C GLN A 58 2.49 -12.34 -9.56
N ILE A 59 2.97 -13.07 -8.54
CA ILE A 59 2.23 -13.25 -7.29
C ILE A 59 2.61 -12.12 -6.35
N VAL A 60 1.66 -11.22 -6.10
CA VAL A 60 1.81 -10.11 -5.16
C VAL A 60 1.10 -10.47 -3.86
N ARG A 61 1.85 -10.48 -2.75
CA ARG A 61 1.32 -10.76 -1.42
C ARG A 61 1.63 -9.60 -0.48
N LEU A 62 0.65 -9.25 0.33
CA LEU A 62 0.82 -8.37 1.48
C LEU A 62 0.70 -9.17 2.76
N GLU A 63 1.53 -8.82 3.75
CA GLU A 63 1.43 -9.35 5.09
C GLU A 63 1.29 -8.21 6.08
N LEU A 64 0.19 -8.21 6.84
CA LEU A 64 -0.06 -7.27 7.93
C LEU A 64 0.26 -7.97 9.25
N ASP A 65 1.33 -7.55 9.91
CA ASP A 65 1.68 -7.96 11.27
C ASP A 65 1.06 -6.94 12.23
N CYS A 66 -0.07 -7.31 12.85
CA CYS A 66 -0.80 -6.46 13.77
C CYS A 66 -0.06 -6.23 15.10
N GLU A 67 0.84 -7.12 15.50
CA GLU A 67 1.60 -6.99 16.75
C GLU A 67 2.73 -5.97 16.57
N LYS A 68 3.48 -6.07 15.47
CA LYS A 68 4.53 -5.10 15.13
C LYS A 68 3.99 -3.81 14.53
N GLY A 69 2.76 -3.84 14.01
CA GLY A 69 2.17 -2.72 13.30
C GLY A 69 2.87 -2.45 11.96
N THR A 70 3.17 -3.52 11.21
CA THR A 70 3.89 -3.44 9.93
C THR A 70 3.12 -4.06 8.77
N LEU A 71 3.29 -3.50 7.58
CA LEU A 71 2.78 -4.05 6.32
C LEU A 71 3.94 -4.30 5.37
N THR A 72 4.13 -5.56 4.97
CA THR A 72 5.27 -6.01 4.16
C THR A 72 4.79 -6.48 2.79
N LEU A 73 5.57 -6.15 1.75
CA LEU A 73 5.32 -6.56 0.36
C LEU A 73 6.20 -7.76 -0.02
N PHE A 74 5.60 -8.73 -0.70
CA PHE A 74 6.28 -9.84 -1.34
C PHE A 74 5.90 -9.88 -2.82
N ILE A 75 6.90 -10.07 -3.68
CA ILE A 75 6.74 -10.26 -5.13
C ILE A 75 7.37 -11.59 -5.49
N ASP A 76 6.59 -12.50 -6.08
CA ASP A 76 7.02 -13.87 -6.41
C ASP A 76 7.70 -14.55 -5.22
N TYR A 77 7.07 -14.42 -4.04
CA TYR A 77 7.53 -14.97 -2.76
C TYR A 77 8.82 -14.34 -2.19
N ILE A 78 9.39 -13.33 -2.84
CA ILE A 78 10.56 -12.58 -2.37
C ILE A 78 10.10 -11.35 -1.60
N GLN A 79 10.52 -11.25 -0.33
CA GLN A 79 10.26 -10.08 0.50
C GLN A 79 10.97 -8.84 -0.08
N GLN A 80 10.23 -7.76 -0.23
CA GLN A 80 10.78 -6.48 -0.67
C GLN A 80 11.41 -5.71 0.52
N PRO A 81 12.45 -4.88 0.28
CA PRO A 81 13.25 -4.28 1.35
C PRO A 81 12.51 -3.20 2.15
N VAL A 82 11.55 -2.51 1.53
CA VAL A 82 10.75 -1.45 2.18
C VAL A 82 9.41 -2.02 2.61
N TYR A 83 9.13 -1.87 3.91
CA TYR A 83 7.85 -2.16 4.54
C TYR A 83 7.29 -0.89 5.18
N VAL A 84 5.98 -0.84 5.39
CA VAL A 84 5.33 0.24 6.16
C VAL A 84 5.34 -0.15 7.63
N SER A 85 5.56 0.82 8.52
CA SER A 85 5.58 0.63 9.97
C SER A 85 4.73 1.68 10.68
N GLY A 86 4.45 1.47 11.97
CA GLY A 86 3.69 2.42 12.78
C GLY A 86 2.18 2.38 12.52
N ILE A 87 1.68 1.25 12.01
CA ILE A 87 0.25 0.95 11.92
C ILE A 87 -0.24 0.58 13.32
N LYS A 88 -1.09 1.42 13.92
CA LYS A 88 -1.66 1.19 15.25
C LYS A 88 -3.16 0.93 15.21
N GLU A 89 -3.79 1.34 14.12
CA GLU A 89 -5.23 1.26 13.92
C GLU A 89 -5.63 -0.03 13.20
N LYS A 90 -6.91 -0.41 13.35
CA LYS A 90 -7.48 -1.52 12.58
C LYS A 90 -7.49 -1.16 11.09
N MET A 91 -6.96 -2.06 10.27
CA MET A 91 -6.85 -1.90 8.83
C MET A 91 -7.72 -2.92 8.07
N ARG A 92 -8.08 -2.60 6.82
CA ARG A 92 -8.70 -3.51 5.84
C ARG A 92 -7.91 -3.47 4.54
N PHE A 93 -7.82 -4.59 3.83
CA PHE A 93 -7.12 -4.66 2.55
C PHE A 93 -7.92 -3.99 1.42
N ILE A 94 -7.19 -3.41 0.46
CA ILE A 94 -7.71 -2.77 -0.76
C ILE A 94 -6.85 -3.17 -1.96
N VAL A 95 -7.50 -3.26 -3.13
CA VAL A 95 -6.93 -3.49 -4.47
C VAL A 95 -7.63 -2.56 -5.43
#